data_AF-A0A958NJD4-F1
#
_entry.id   AF-A0A958NJD4-F1
#
_cell.length_a   1.000
_cell.length_b   1.000
_cell.length_c   1.000
_cell.angle_alpha   90.00
_cell.angle_beta   90.00
_cell.angle_gamma   90.00
#
_symmetry.space_group_name_H-M   'P 1'
#
loop_
_entity.id
_entity.type
_entity.pdbx_description
1 polymer ?
#
loop_
_entity_poly.entity_id
_entity_poly.type
_entity_poly.pdbx_seq_one_letter_code
_entity_poly.pdbx_strand_id
1 'polypeptide(L)'
;YKDEIYSVLKNTSDREMNLGTMAYAIDKRLPKVLPKLIKRIDLGPIHNVFAKDENDITHAILDGIAKKTIPLESYVVSFKIDELKSQSEFKEGGFFSKQTFQKWASPFRQRYVFAPHRIIQLLYNKTPDIMNDLAIPPVQVSDLKIEK
;
A
#
# COMPACT_ATOMS: atom_id res chain seq x y z
N TYR A 1 -7.68 -26.19 4.32
CA TYR A 1 -8.15 -24.81 4.06
C TYR A 1 -7.03 -23.78 4.04
N LYS A 2 -6.05 -23.79 4.97
CA LYS A 2 -4.95 -22.81 4.97
C LYS A 2 -4.14 -22.80 3.66
N ASP A 3 -3.71 -23.96 3.18
CA ASP A 3 -2.91 -24.07 1.94
C ASP A 3 -3.70 -23.65 0.70
N GLU A 4 -4.99 -23.99 0.68
CA GLU A 4 -5.93 -23.57 -0.36
C GLU A 4 -6.08 -22.04 -0.39
N ILE A 5 -6.25 -21.40 0.78
CA ILE A 5 -6.29 -19.93 0.89
C ILE A 5 -5.00 -19.32 0.36
N TYR A 6 -3.82 -19.82 0.77
CA TYR A 6 -2.56 -19.28 0.27
C TYR A 6 -2.38 -19.50 -1.23
N SER A 7 -2.77 -20.66 -1.75
CA SER A 7 -2.71 -20.94 -3.18
C SER A 7 -3.62 -20.00 -3.97
N VAL A 8 -4.83 -19.74 -3.46
CA VAL A 8 -5.76 -18.80 -4.12
C VAL A 8 -5.18 -17.39 -4.07
N LEU A 9 -4.78 -16.90 -2.90
CA LEU A 9 -4.20 -15.57 -2.73
C LEU A 9 -3.00 -15.37 -3.64
N LYS A 10 -2.05 -16.33 -3.68
CA LYS A 10 -0.89 -16.29 -4.58
C LYS A 10 -1.28 -16.14 -6.06
N ASN A 11 -2.40 -16.77 -6.47
CA ASN A 11 -2.85 -16.78 -7.86
C ASN A 11 -3.88 -15.66 -8.18
N THR A 12 -4.30 -14.87 -7.20
CA THR A 12 -5.25 -13.75 -7.40
C THR A 12 -4.66 -12.40 -7.00
N SER A 13 -3.64 -12.35 -6.15
CA SER A 13 -3.12 -11.12 -5.59
C SER A 13 -2.02 -10.53 -6.47
N ASP A 14 -2.45 -9.76 -7.46
CA ASP A 14 -1.58 -8.89 -8.27
C ASP A 14 -1.49 -7.48 -7.65
N ARG A 15 -0.31 -6.85 -7.73
CA ARG A 15 -0.04 -5.54 -7.11
C ARG A 15 -0.84 -4.42 -7.78
N GLU A 16 -0.91 -4.43 -9.11
CA GLU A 16 -1.54 -3.38 -9.92
C GLU A 16 -3.04 -3.58 -10.08
N MET A 17 -3.53 -4.80 -9.83
CA MET A 17 -4.95 -5.10 -9.93
C MET A 17 -5.81 -4.31 -8.93
N ASN A 18 -7.00 -3.93 -9.38
CA ASN A 18 -8.02 -3.30 -8.56
C ASN A 18 -8.44 -4.22 -7.39
N LEU A 19 -8.50 -3.67 -6.17
CA LEU A 19 -8.81 -4.43 -4.97
C LEU A 19 -10.22 -5.08 -4.98
N GLY A 20 -11.20 -4.43 -5.61
CA GLY A 20 -12.56 -5.00 -5.76
C GLY A 20 -12.57 -6.22 -6.68
N THR A 21 -11.82 -6.16 -7.79
CA THR A 21 -11.63 -7.31 -8.69
C THR A 21 -10.90 -8.44 -7.98
N MET A 22 -9.88 -8.11 -7.17
CA MET A 22 -9.17 -9.09 -6.33
C MET A 22 -10.12 -9.79 -5.36
N ALA A 23 -10.92 -9.01 -4.64
CA ALA A 23 -11.85 -9.50 -3.66
C ALA A 23 -12.91 -10.43 -4.28
N TYR A 24 -13.45 -10.06 -5.44
CA TYR A 24 -14.38 -10.91 -6.18
C TYR A 24 -13.72 -12.23 -6.64
N ALA A 25 -12.48 -12.18 -7.13
CA ALA A 25 -11.73 -13.38 -7.53
C ALA A 25 -11.45 -14.32 -6.34
N ILE A 26 -11.16 -13.75 -5.17
CA ILE A 26 -10.98 -14.49 -3.91
C ILE A 26 -12.29 -15.17 -3.51
N ASP A 27 -13.40 -14.41 -3.45
CA ASP A 27 -14.73 -14.95 -3.12
C ASP A 27 -15.14 -16.10 -4.04
N LYS A 28 -14.87 -15.95 -5.35
CA LYS A 28 -15.19 -16.97 -6.35
C LYS A 28 -14.41 -18.26 -6.14
N ARG A 29 -13.11 -18.17 -5.83
CA ARG A 29 -12.21 -19.33 -5.68
C ARG A 29 -12.29 -19.96 -4.29
N LEU A 30 -12.78 -19.24 -3.28
CA LEU A 30 -12.95 -19.72 -1.91
C LEU A 30 -14.42 -19.66 -1.47
N PRO A 31 -15.34 -20.46 -2.05
CA PRO A 31 -16.78 -20.40 -1.76
C PRO A 31 -17.14 -20.64 -0.29
N LYS A 32 -16.26 -21.30 0.47
CA LYS A 32 -16.45 -21.60 1.90
C LYS A 32 -15.83 -20.56 2.82
N VAL A 33 -15.04 -19.63 2.28
CA VAL A 33 -14.42 -18.54 3.03
C VAL A 33 -15.23 -17.30 2.69
N LEU A 34 -15.90 -16.74 3.68
CA LEU A 34 -16.73 -15.54 3.54
C LEU A 34 -15.98 -14.35 4.16
N PRO A 35 -14.93 -13.82 3.50
CA PRO A 35 -14.11 -12.76 4.09
C PRO A 35 -14.95 -11.52 4.36
N LYS A 36 -14.82 -10.95 5.55
CA LYS A 36 -15.48 -9.69 5.91
C LYS A 36 -14.58 -8.47 5.73
N LEU A 37 -13.27 -8.71 5.65
CA LEU A 37 -12.26 -7.69 5.54
C LEU A 37 -11.09 -8.24 4.73
N ILE A 38 -10.68 -7.50 3.71
CA ILE A 38 -9.44 -7.75 2.97
C ILE A 38 -8.53 -6.55 3.21
N LYS A 39 -7.29 -6.82 3.58
CA LYS A 39 -6.24 -5.80 3.69
C LYS A 39 -5.11 -6.16 2.75
N ARG A 40 -4.81 -5.28 1.81
CA ARG A 40 -3.60 -5.35 0.99
C ARG A 40 -2.58 -4.40 1.60
N ILE A 41 -1.45 -4.98 1.99
CA ILE A 41 -0.33 -4.26 2.56
C ILE A 41 0.76 -4.18 1.49
N ASP A 42 1.03 -2.97 1.00
CA ASP A 42 2.11 -2.70 0.06
C ASP A 42 3.26 -2.02 0.83
N LEU A 43 4.35 -2.78 0.98
CA LEU A 43 5.65 -2.27 1.42
C LEU A 43 6.23 -1.53 0.21
N GLY A 44 5.91 -0.24 0.12
CA GLY A 44 6.28 0.62 -1.00
C GLY A 44 7.79 0.74 -1.20
N PRO A 45 8.21 1.49 -2.24
CA PRO A 45 9.63 1.68 -2.51
C PRO A 45 10.35 2.36 -1.35
N ILE A 46 11.61 1.99 -1.19
CA ILE A 46 12.55 2.75 -0.36
C ILE A 46 13.12 3.84 -1.25
N HIS A 47 12.73 5.08 -0.99
CA HIS A 47 13.19 6.25 -1.72
C HIS A 47 14.57 6.65 -1.20
N ASN A 48 15.59 6.55 -2.03
CA ASN A 48 16.97 6.92 -1.71
C ASN A 48 17.70 7.31 -3.01
N VAL A 49 19.02 7.57 -2.92
CA VAL A 49 19.82 7.93 -4.11
C VAL A 49 19.84 6.87 -5.22
N PHE A 50 19.54 5.61 -4.90
CA PHE A 50 19.51 4.51 -5.86
C PHE A 50 18.13 4.31 -6.49
N ALA A 51 17.08 4.95 -5.97
CA ALA A 51 15.74 4.84 -6.51
C ALA A 51 15.66 5.49 -7.90
N LYS A 52 15.09 4.75 -8.86
CA LYS A 52 14.87 5.16 -10.24
C LYS A 52 13.41 4.94 -10.61
N ASP A 53 12.53 5.61 -9.88
CA ASP A 53 11.09 5.59 -10.12
C ASP A 53 10.58 7.01 -10.37
N GLU A 54 9.35 7.11 -10.89
CA GLU A 54 8.67 8.38 -11.17
C GLU A 54 7.89 8.90 -9.96
N ASN A 55 8.21 8.44 -8.75
CA ASN A 55 7.49 8.88 -7.56
C ASN A 55 7.93 10.29 -7.15
N ASP A 56 6.97 11.16 -6.89
CA ASP A 56 7.22 12.54 -6.45
C ASP A 56 8.12 12.62 -5.20
N ILE A 57 7.97 11.67 -4.25
CA ILE A 57 8.83 11.58 -3.06
C ILE A 57 10.28 11.29 -3.47
N THR A 58 10.49 10.36 -4.41
CA THR A 58 11.84 10.04 -4.93
C THR A 58 12.45 11.26 -5.58
N HIS A 59 11.70 11.94 -6.45
CA HIS A 59 12.18 13.15 -7.12
C HIS A 59 12.55 14.26 -6.13
N ALA A 60 11.74 14.47 -5.09
CA ALA A 60 12.04 15.45 -4.04
C ALA A 60 13.34 15.14 -3.28
N ILE A 61 13.59 13.86 -2.98
CA ILE A 61 14.83 13.42 -2.32
C ILE A 61 16.02 13.59 -3.25
N LEU A 62 15.94 13.12 -4.49
CA LEU A 62 17.03 13.23 -5.46
C LEU A 62 17.40 14.70 -5.73
N ASP A 63 16.41 15.59 -5.84
CA ASP A 63 16.64 17.05 -5.96
C ASP A 63 17.33 17.61 -4.71
N GLY A 64 16.91 17.17 -3.52
CA GLY A 64 17.54 17.56 -2.26
C GLY A 64 19.01 17.12 -2.15
N ILE A 65 19.31 15.89 -2.57
CA ILE A 65 20.68 15.34 -2.60
C ILE A 65 21.52 16.11 -3.62
N ALA A 66 21.00 16.33 -4.83
CA ALA A 66 21.70 17.06 -5.89
C ALA A 66 22.03 18.50 -5.47
N LYS A 67 21.12 19.16 -4.76
CA LYS A 67 21.32 20.51 -4.19
C LYS A 67 22.11 20.53 -2.88
N LYS A 68 22.57 19.37 -2.40
CA LYS A 68 23.29 19.20 -1.12
C LYS A 68 22.53 19.75 0.09
N THR A 69 21.18 19.79 0.03
CA THR A 69 20.34 20.21 1.16
C THR A 69 20.14 19.09 2.16
N ILE A 70 20.30 17.83 1.74
CA ILE A 70 20.22 16.62 2.54
C ILE A 70 21.40 15.69 2.18
N PRO A 71 21.84 14.82 3.11
CA PRO A 71 22.96 13.93 2.87
C PRO A 71 22.62 12.77 1.92
N LEU A 72 23.63 12.09 1.38
CA LEU A 72 23.49 11.05 0.36
C LEU A 72 22.75 9.80 0.88
N GLU A 73 22.97 9.50 2.15
CA GLU A 73 22.40 8.38 2.91
C GLU A 73 20.93 8.60 3.33
N SER A 74 20.34 9.73 2.93
CA SER A 74 18.93 10.03 3.19
C SER A 74 18.03 8.98 2.55
N TYR A 75 17.04 8.52 3.32
CA TYR A 75 16.06 7.56 2.85
C TYR A 75 14.66 7.91 3.35
N VAL A 76 13.66 7.43 2.62
CA VAL A 76 12.25 7.45 3.03
C VAL A 76 11.64 6.11 2.70
N VAL A 77 10.81 5.58 3.60
CA VAL A 77 10.02 4.39 3.34
C VAL A 77 8.57 4.82 3.20
N SER A 78 7.97 4.56 2.04
CA SER A 78 6.55 4.72 1.83
C SER A 78 5.82 3.41 2.04
N PHE A 79 4.64 3.48 2.62
CA PHE A 79 3.83 2.32 2.94
C PHE A 79 2.37 2.62 2.66
N LYS A 80 1.66 1.64 2.09
CA LYS A 80 0.27 1.80 1.69
C LYS A 80 -0.54 0.60 2.15
N ILE A 81 -1.64 0.88 2.83
CA ILE A 81 -2.67 -0.12 3.15
C ILE A 81 -3.91 0.22 2.35
N ASP A 82 -4.38 -0.74 1.56
CA ASP A 82 -5.72 -0.68 0.98
C ASP A 82 -6.61 -1.68 1.73
N GLU A 83 -7.71 -1.21 2.29
CA GLU A 83 -8.71 -2.02 2.98
C GLU A 83 -10.02 -2.09 2.19
N LEU A 84 -10.64 -3.27 2.20
CA LEU A 84 -11.96 -3.50 1.63
C LEU A 84 -12.83 -4.23 2.66
N LYS A 85 -13.95 -3.63 3.02
CA LYS A 85 -14.92 -4.20 3.98
C LYS A 85 -16.14 -4.72 3.23
N SER A 86 -16.63 -5.89 3.62
CA SER A 86 -17.90 -6.40 3.14
C SER A 86 -19.04 -5.66 3.85
N GLN A 87 -19.99 -5.11 3.08
CA GLN A 87 -21.19 -4.44 3.60
C GLN A 87 -22.38 -5.40 3.69
N SER A 88 -22.49 -6.32 2.73
CA SER A 88 -23.60 -7.27 2.66
C SER A 88 -23.20 -8.47 1.82
N GLU A 89 -24.13 -9.40 1.62
CA GLU A 89 -23.91 -10.59 0.82
C GLU A 89 -24.95 -10.67 -0.29
N PHE A 90 -24.60 -11.35 -1.37
CA PHE A 90 -25.53 -11.72 -2.42
C PHE A 90 -25.28 -13.13 -2.89
N LYS A 91 -26.30 -13.76 -3.47
CA LYS A 91 -26.18 -15.09 -4.04
C LYS A 91 -26.20 -14.98 -5.55
N GLU A 92 -25.25 -15.63 -6.19
CA GLU A 92 -25.13 -15.69 -7.65
C GLU A 92 -25.07 -17.17 -8.08
N GLY A 93 -25.67 -17.49 -9.22
CA GLY A 93 -25.73 -18.85 -9.77
C GLY A 93 -27.16 -19.41 -9.94
N GLY A 94 -27.24 -20.57 -10.60
CA GLY A 94 -28.49 -21.28 -10.88
C GLY A 94 -29.11 -21.93 -9.64
N PHE A 95 -30.32 -22.48 -9.77
CA PHE A 95 -31.10 -23.03 -8.64
C PHE A 95 -30.33 -24.07 -7.80
N PHE A 96 -29.49 -24.89 -8.46
CA PHE A 96 -28.73 -25.98 -7.85
C PHE A 96 -27.26 -25.64 -7.52
N SER A 97 -26.76 -24.47 -7.92
CA SER A 97 -25.35 -24.08 -7.79
C SER A 97 -25.18 -22.64 -7.32
N LYS A 98 -25.90 -22.25 -6.26
CA LYS A 98 -25.81 -20.91 -5.69
C LYS A 98 -24.55 -20.77 -4.85
N GLN A 99 -23.75 -19.75 -5.14
CA GLN A 99 -22.62 -19.34 -4.32
C GLN A 99 -22.94 -17.99 -3.67
N THR A 100 -22.51 -17.82 -2.42
CA THR A 100 -22.62 -16.57 -1.69
C THR A 100 -21.37 -15.73 -1.94
N PHE A 101 -21.55 -14.50 -2.38
CA PHE A 101 -20.52 -13.51 -2.63
C PHE A 101 -20.67 -12.33 -1.68
N GLN A 102 -19.57 -11.63 -1.41
CA GLN A 102 -19.59 -10.42 -0.60
C GLN A 102 -19.83 -9.19 -1.49
N LYS A 103 -20.70 -8.28 -1.03
CA LYS A 103 -20.82 -6.92 -1.58
C LYS A 103 -19.83 -6.03 -0.87
N TRP A 104 -18.76 -5.69 -1.58
CA TRP A 104 -17.65 -4.91 -1.08
C TRP A 104 -17.95 -3.41 -1.09
N ALA A 105 -17.55 -2.70 -0.03
CA ALA A 105 -17.56 -1.24 0.04
C ALA A 105 -16.53 -0.62 -0.91
N SER A 106 -16.53 0.71 -1.01
CA SER A 106 -15.42 1.44 -1.64
C SER A 106 -14.10 1.17 -0.91
N PRO A 107 -12.97 1.00 -1.63
CA PRO A 107 -11.66 0.81 -1.02
C PRO A 107 -11.29 1.98 -0.12
N PHE A 108 -10.88 1.68 1.10
CA PHE A 108 -10.30 2.66 2.03
C PHE A 108 -8.78 2.60 1.94
N ARG A 109 -8.14 3.71 1.59
CA ARG A 109 -6.69 3.75 1.35
C ARG A 109 -6.00 4.58 2.42
N GLN A 110 -4.95 4.03 2.99
CA GLN A 110 -4.13 4.68 4.00
C GLN A 110 -2.68 4.71 3.53
N ARG A 111 -2.07 5.90 3.55
CA ARG A 111 -0.67 6.11 3.18
C ARG A 111 0.11 6.52 4.42
N TYR A 112 1.33 6.01 4.50
CA TYR A 112 2.25 6.22 5.60
C TYR A 112 3.64 6.51 5.04
N VAL A 113 4.35 7.40 5.73
CA VAL A 113 5.72 7.79 5.38
C VAL A 113 6.56 7.69 6.63
N PHE A 114 7.69 7.00 6.51
CA PHE A 114 8.71 6.89 7.54
C PHE A 114 9.98 7.56 7.02
N ALA A 115 10.43 8.60 7.72
CA ALA A 115 11.56 9.38 7.26
C ALA A 115 12.31 10.02 8.44
N PRO A 116 13.61 10.31 8.31
CA PRO A 116 14.31 11.10 9.30
C PRO A 116 13.80 12.54 9.36
N HIS A 117 14.01 13.22 10.49
CA HIS A 117 13.41 14.53 10.78
C HIS A 117 13.69 15.57 9.68
N ARG A 118 14.94 15.66 9.22
CA ARG A 118 15.35 16.60 8.17
C ARG A 118 14.62 16.34 6.85
N ILE A 119 14.33 15.07 6.56
CA ILE A 119 13.64 14.68 5.33
C ILE A 119 12.16 14.99 5.42
N ILE A 120 11.54 14.79 6.59
CA ILE A 120 10.15 15.19 6.84
C ILE A 120 9.97 16.70 6.56
N GLN A 121 10.90 17.53 7.06
CA GLN A 121 10.88 18.98 6.79
C GLN A 121 10.97 19.30 5.29
N LEU A 122 11.86 18.61 4.57
CA LEU A 122 12.01 18.77 3.14
C LEU A 122 10.73 18.37 2.39
N LEU A 123 10.10 17.25 2.75
CA LEU A 123 8.86 16.77 2.14
C LEU A 123 7.68 17.71 2.39
N TYR A 124 7.58 18.33 3.57
CA TYR A 124 6.55 19.35 3.81
C TYR A 124 6.74 20.59 2.93
N ASN A 125 7.97 20.95 2.58
CA ASN A 125 8.26 22.08 1.70
C ASN A 125 8.02 21.73 0.22
N LYS A 126 8.43 20.54 -0.20
CA LYS A 126 8.46 20.13 -1.62
C LYS A 126 7.20 19.42 -2.09
N THR A 127 6.59 18.62 -1.24
CA THR A 127 5.45 17.76 -1.56
C THR A 127 4.36 17.87 -0.49
N PRO A 128 3.81 19.07 -0.22
CA PRO A 128 2.84 19.27 0.86
C PRO A 128 1.56 18.46 0.65
N ASP A 129 1.11 18.29 -0.59
CA ASP A 129 -0.13 17.57 -0.91
C ASP A 129 -0.05 16.10 -0.47
N ILE A 130 1.07 15.43 -0.76
CA ILE A 130 1.29 14.03 -0.35
C ILE A 130 1.33 13.90 1.17
N MET A 131 1.90 14.89 1.86
CA MET A 131 2.03 14.88 3.32
C MET A 131 0.69 15.12 4.02
N ASN A 132 -0.19 15.92 3.41
CA ASN A 132 -1.54 16.18 3.91
C ASN A 132 -2.49 14.97 3.73
N ASP A 133 -2.24 14.15 2.70
CA ASP A 133 -3.02 12.94 2.40
C ASP A 133 -2.63 11.71 3.23
N LEU A 134 -1.65 11.83 4.13
CA LEU A 134 -1.23 10.71 4.98
C LEU A 134 -2.30 10.37 6.02
N ALA A 135 -2.44 9.08 6.33
CA ALA A 135 -3.41 8.62 7.33
C ALA A 135 -3.06 9.08 8.75
N ILE A 136 -1.77 9.26 9.01
CA ILE A 136 -1.22 9.85 10.23
C ILE A 136 -0.05 10.76 9.82
N PRO A 137 0.38 11.69 10.69
CA PRO A 137 1.60 12.43 10.47
C PRO A 137 2.79 11.49 10.18
N PRO A 138 3.77 11.93 9.38
CA PRO A 138 4.96 11.15 9.05
C PRO A 138 5.64 10.63 10.32
N VAL A 139 6.01 9.37 10.31
CA VAL A 139 6.67 8.73 11.45
C VAL A 139 8.16 9.02 11.36
N GLN A 140 8.69 9.70 12.37
CA GLN A 140 10.12 9.99 12.45
C GLN A 140 10.90 8.71 12.76
N VAL A 141 11.89 8.41 11.91
CA VAL A 141 12.86 7.33 12.12
C VAL A 141 14.27 7.90 12.27
N SER A 142 15.21 7.08 12.74
CA SER A 142 16.60 7.48 12.90
C SER A 142 17.27 7.71 11.54
N ASP A 143 18.15 8.72 11.48
CA ASP A 143 19.08 8.91 10.37
C ASP A 143 19.96 7.67 10.19
N LEU A 144 20.23 7.33 8.94
CA LEU A 144 21.20 6.28 8.63
C LEU A 144 22.60 6.85 8.87
N LYS A 145 23.41 6.18 9.70
CA LYS A 145 24.83 6.52 9.89
C LYS A 145 25.66 5.53 9.10
N ILE A 146 26.41 6.02 8.12
CA ILE A 146 27.41 5.22 7.40
C ILE A 146 28.74 5.46 8.09
N GLU A 147 29.32 4.42 8.69
CA GLU A 147 30.72 4.46 9.11
C GLU A 147 31.59 4.54 7.85
N LYS A 148 32.50 5.52 7.83
CA LYS A 148 33.41 5.77 6.71
C LYS A 148 34.53 4.75 6.68
#